data_AF-A0A843XAI8-F1
#
_entry.id   AF-A0A843XAI8-F1
#
_cell.length_a   1.000
_cell.length_b   1.000
_cell.length_c   1.000
_cell.angle_alpha   90.00
_cell.angle_beta   90.00
_cell.angle_gamma   90.00
#
_symmetry.space_group_name_H-M   'P 1'
#
loop_
_entity.id
_entity.type
_entity.pdbx_description
1 polymer ?
#
loop_
_entity_poly.entity_id
_entity_poly.type
_entity_poly.pdbx_seq_one_letter_code
_entity_poly.pdbx_strand_id
1 'polypeptide(L)' 'MEEEAGGPVAYTELFCRTHKRKESGEFVSERAKEVMESYEQQLIERHGDDSSQHPQFDASAWLVAIGQPKKG' A
#
# COMPACT_ATOMS: atom_id res chain seq x y z
N MET A 1 13.41 -28.00 0.34
CA MET A 1 13.53 -26.96 1.38
C MET A 1 13.37 -25.66 0.62
N GLU A 2 12.16 -25.13 0.61
CA GLU A 2 11.80 -23.97 -0.20
C GLU A 2 12.70 -22.81 0.22
N GLU A 3 13.49 -22.32 -0.72
CA GLU A 3 14.31 -21.13 -0.57
C GLU A 3 13.34 -19.96 -0.36
N GLU A 4 13.25 -19.49 0.87
CA GLU A 4 12.60 -18.20 1.15
C GLU A 4 13.44 -17.14 0.45
N ALA A 5 13.03 -16.81 -0.78
CA ALA A 5 13.49 -15.66 -1.51
C ALA A 5 13.06 -14.41 -0.73
N GLY A 6 13.82 -14.07 0.31
CA GLY A 6 13.69 -12.87 1.13
C GLY A 6 14.11 -11.63 0.34
N GLY A 7 13.51 -11.45 -0.83
CA GLY A 7 13.54 -10.19 -1.54
C GLY A 7 12.87 -9.12 -0.68
N PRO A 8 13.26 -7.86 -0.82
CA PRO A 8 12.70 -6.81 0.01
C PRO A 8 11.22 -6.62 -0.39
N VAL A 9 10.32 -7.08 0.48
CA VAL A 9 8.86 -7.04 0.26
C VAL A 9 8.42 -5.58 0.26
N ALA A 10 7.73 -5.18 -0.82
CA ALA A 10 7.15 -3.84 -0.90
C ALA A 10 6.12 -3.64 0.23
N TYR A 11 6.07 -2.44 0.82
CA TYR A 11 5.17 -2.15 1.93
C TYR A 11 3.68 -2.38 1.56
N THR A 12 3.31 -2.11 0.31
CA THR A 12 1.96 -2.36 -0.25
C THR A 12 1.57 -3.83 -0.17
N GLU A 13 2.50 -4.75 -0.42
CA GLU A 13 2.28 -6.18 -0.33
C GLU A 13 2.10 -6.63 1.12
N LEU A 14 2.89 -6.10 2.05
CA LEU A 14 2.72 -6.36 3.49
C LEU A 14 1.36 -5.87 4.00
N PHE A 15 0.94 -4.68 3.58
CA PHE A 15 -0.36 -4.14 3.92
C PHE A 15 -1.49 -5.00 3.37
N CYS A 16 -1.40 -5.40 2.10
CA CYS A 16 -2.37 -6.29 1.46
C CYS A 16 -2.45 -7.65 2.19
N ARG A 17 -1.32 -8.25 2.57
CA ARG A 17 -1.29 -9.53 3.31
C ARG A 17 -1.98 -9.47 4.67
N THR A 18 -2.00 -8.32 5.31
CA THR A 18 -2.59 -8.12 6.65
C THR A 18 -4.03 -7.62 6.58
N HIS A 19 -4.39 -6.91 5.52
CA HIS A 19 -5.70 -6.25 5.37
C HIS A 19 -6.57 -6.84 4.27
N LYS A 20 -6.14 -7.92 3.60
CA LYS A 20 -6.99 -8.71 2.70
C LYS A 20 -7.29 -10.08 3.29
N ARG A 21 -8.51 -10.55 3.07
CA ARG A 21 -8.92 -11.92 3.41
C ARG A 21 -8.19 -12.90 2.49
N LYS A 22 -7.57 -13.94 3.06
CA LYS A 22 -6.84 -14.95 2.27
C LYS A 22 -7.76 -15.72 1.30
N GLU A 23 -9.02 -15.88 1.68
CA GLU A 23 -10.03 -16.63 0.92
C GLU A 23 -10.57 -15.87 -0.30
N SER A 24 -10.83 -14.57 -0.18
CA SER A 24 -11.45 -13.77 -1.26
C SER A 24 -10.49 -12.77 -1.92
N GLY A 25 -9.35 -12.47 -1.30
CA GLY A 25 -8.45 -11.40 -1.75
C GLY A 25 -9.01 -9.98 -1.55
N GLU A 26 -10.19 -9.86 -0.93
CA GLU A 26 -10.83 -8.57 -0.67
C GLU A 26 -10.33 -7.94 0.62
N PHE A 27 -10.36 -6.61 0.66
CA PHE A 27 -10.02 -5.87 1.87
C PHE A 27 -11.00 -6.18 3.01
N VAL A 28 -10.45 -6.34 4.22
CA VAL A 28 -11.23 -6.60 5.45
C VAL A 28 -12.07 -5.40 5.87
N SER A 29 -11.76 -4.20 5.35
CA SER A 29 -12.53 -2.98 5.58
C SER A 29 -12.46 -2.06 4.36
N GLU A 30 -13.52 -1.29 4.15
CA GLU A 30 -13.58 -0.25 3.11
C GLU A 30 -12.48 0.79 3.32
N ARG A 31 -12.21 1.19 4.58
CA ARG A 31 -11.11 2.08 4.91
C ARG A 31 -9.75 1.55 4.46
N ALA A 32 -9.46 0.27 4.66
CA ALA A 32 -8.18 -0.31 4.21
C ALA A 32 -8.03 -0.27 2.69
N LYS A 33 -9.15 -0.43 1.97
CA LYS A 33 -9.19 -0.27 0.52
C LYS A 33 -8.90 1.18 0.13
N GLU A 34 -9.61 2.15 0.72
CA GLU A 34 -9.42 3.58 0.44
C GLU A 34 -7.99 4.05 0.72
N VAL A 35 -7.38 3.58 1.82
CA VAL A 35 -5.99 3.90 2.17
C VAL A 35 -5.03 3.38 1.11
N MET A 36 -5.22 2.15 0.62
CA MET A 36 -4.36 1.60 -0.43
C MET A 36 -4.53 2.32 -1.75
N GLU A 37 -5.77 2.53 -2.19
CA GLU A 37 -6.06 3.27 -3.43
C GLU A 37 -5.48 4.69 -3.36
N SER A 38 -5.61 5.38 -2.22
CA SER A 38 -5.02 6.70 -2.03
C SER A 38 -3.49 6.65 -2.02
N TYR A 39 -2.88 5.65 -1.36
CA TYR A 39 -1.43 5.52 -1.32
C TYR A 39 -0.83 5.27 -2.71
N GLU A 40 -1.46 4.40 -3.51
CA GLU A 40 -1.05 4.13 -4.89
C GLU A 40 -1.16 5.39 -5.76
N GLN A 41 -2.25 6.16 -5.63
CA GLN A 41 -2.39 7.46 -6.31
C GLN A 41 -1.31 8.46 -5.89
N GLN A 42 -1.00 8.56 -4.60
CA GLN A 42 0.06 9.45 -4.11
C GLN A 42 1.45 9.04 -4.60
N LEU A 43 1.71 7.73 -4.77
CA LEU A 43 2.96 7.25 -5.35
C LEU A 43 3.04 7.63 -6.83
N ILE A 44 1.96 7.47 -7.59
CA ILE A 44 1.90 7.87 -9.01
C ILE A 44 2.10 9.38 -9.16
N GLU A 45 1.44 10.19 -8.33
CA GLU A 45 1.57 11.65 -8.36
C GLU A 45 3.00 12.14 -8.08
N ARG A 46 3.74 11.42 -7.20
CA ARG A 46 5.07 11.83 -6.74
C ARG A 46 6.22 11.26 -7.57
N HIS A 47 6.09 10.00 -7.98
CA HIS A 47 7.17 9.22 -8.60
C HIS A 47 6.86 8.85 -10.05
N GLY A 48 5.66 9.19 -10.56
CA GLY A 48 5.20 8.83 -11.89
C GLY A 48 4.50 7.48 -11.94
N ASP A 49 3.95 7.11 -13.09
CA ASP A 49 3.21 5.85 -13.28
C ASP A 49 4.10 4.60 -13.22
N ASP A 50 5.41 4.75 -13.46
CA ASP A 50 6.34 3.63 -13.44
C ASP A 50 6.59 3.13 -12.01
N SER A 51 5.99 1.98 -11.70
CA SER A 51 6.04 1.36 -10.37
C SER A 51 7.43 0.84 -10.00
N SER A 52 8.33 0.66 -10.99
CA SER A 52 9.72 0.24 -10.73
C SER A 52 10.57 1.39 -10.20
N GLN A 53 10.15 2.63 -10.44
CA GLN A 53 10.78 3.83 -9.88
C GLN A 53 10.22 4.20 -8.50
N HIS A 54 9.16 3.53 -8.04
CA HIS A 54 8.58 3.82 -6.74
C HIS A 54 9.50 3.35 -5.61
N PRO A 55 9.67 4.14 -4.55
CA PRO A 55 10.38 3.68 -3.37
C PRO A 55 9.60 2.53 -2.72
N GLN A 56 10.29 1.66 -1.99
CA GLN A 56 9.64 0.56 -1.26
C GLN A 56 8.63 1.05 -0.21
N PHE A 57 8.85 2.27 0.29
CA PHE A 57 7.94 2.98 1.19
C PHE A 57 8.14 4.50 1.05
N ASP A 58 7.06 5.23 0.81
CA ASP A 58 7.02 6.69 0.87
C ASP A 58 6.21 7.13 2.09
N ALA A 59 6.90 7.54 3.15
CA ALA A 59 6.27 7.96 4.39
C ALA A 59 5.33 9.16 4.20
N SER A 60 5.61 10.06 3.26
CA SER A 60 4.78 11.24 3.01
C SER A 60 3.49 10.86 2.30
N ALA A 61 3.59 10.01 1.27
CA ALA A 61 2.42 9.44 0.60
C ALA A 61 1.55 8.65 1.58
N TRP A 62 2.19 7.88 2.47
CA TRP A 62 1.48 7.07 3.47
C TRP A 62 0.68 7.94 4.46
N LEU A 63 1.28 9.01 4.97
CA LEU A 63 0.61 9.94 5.88
C LEU A 63 -0.61 10.63 5.24
N VAL A 64 -0.53 10.93 3.94
CA VAL A 64 -1.69 11.47 3.19
C VAL A 64 -2.76 10.40 3.04
N ALA A 65 -2.37 9.17 2.67
CA ALA A 65 -3.28 8.07 2.40
C ALA A 65 -4.07 7.60 3.63
N ILE A 66 -3.42 7.48 4.80
CA ILE A 66 -4.12 7.11 6.05
C ILE A 66 -5.04 8.23 6.57
N GLY A 67 -4.86 9.44 6.04
CA GLY A 67 -5.53 10.67 6.43
C GLY A 67 -5.21 11.08 7.87
N GLN A 68 -4.73 12.30 8.06
CA GLN A 68 -5.15 13.02 9.26
C GLN A 68 -6.67 13.20 9.18
N PRO A 69 -7.41 13.17 10.31
CA PRO A 69 -8.86 13.34 10.29
C PRO A 69 -9.23 14.59 9.49
N LYS A 70 -10.08 14.45 8.48
CA LYS A 70 -10.73 15.59 7.82
C LYS A 70 -11.43 16.39 8.92
N LYS A 71 -10.85 17.52 9.30
CA LYS A 71 -11.58 18.57 10.01
C LYS A 71 -12.38 19.31 8.95
N GLY A 72 -13.69 19.08 8.91
CA GLY A 72 -14.62 19.78 8.03
C GLY A 72 -15.82 18.92 7.68
#